data_AF-A0A1M5SL63-F1
#
_entry.id   AF-A0A1M5SL63-F1
#
_cell.length_a   1.000
_cell.length_b   1.000
_cell.length_c   1.000
_cell.angle_alpha   90.00
_cell.angle_beta   90.00
_cell.angle_gamma   90.00
#
_symmetry.space_group_name_H-M   'P 1'
#
loop_
_entity.id
_entity.type
_entity.pdbx_description
1 polymer ?
#
loop_
_entity_poly.entity_id
_entity_poly.type
_entity_poly.pdbx_seq_one_letter_code
_entity_poly.pdbx_strand_id
1 'polypeptide(L)' 'MTPYVFTGFFPSSKRVGVVLERITNWEHKSSLGYGGTEITLDSGETILVGETPNQVTKILEETLKKAEGEIA' A
#
# COMPACT_ATOMS: atom_id res chain seq x y z
N MET A 1 5.19 8.49 11.29
CA MET A 1 5.81 7.62 10.27
C MET A 1 5.43 6.20 10.60
N THR A 2 4.52 5.67 9.80
CA THR A 2 3.77 4.45 10.04
C THR A 2 4.20 3.43 8.99
N PRO A 3 5.18 2.56 9.31
CA PRO A 3 5.62 1.53 8.37
C PRO A 3 4.54 0.44 8.24
N TYR A 4 4.28 0.02 7.02
CA TYR A 4 3.41 -1.10 6.71
C TYR A 4 4.08 -2.02 5.70
N VAL A 5 3.80 -3.32 5.80
CA VAL A 5 4.38 -4.34 4.92
C VAL A 5 3.28 -4.91 4.04
N PHE A 6 3.28 -4.50 2.77
CA PHE A 6 2.40 -5.04 1.74
C PHE A 6 2.92 -6.38 1.21
N THR A 7 2.01 -7.12 0.58
CA THR A 7 2.34 -8.30 -0.21
C THR A 7 2.82 -7.86 -1.58
N GLY A 8 3.90 -8.43 -2.09
CA GLY A 8 4.40 -8.13 -3.43
C GLY A 8 3.43 -8.58 -4.51
N PHE A 9 3.43 -7.87 -5.63
CA PHE A 9 2.64 -8.23 -6.81
C PHE A 9 3.13 -9.57 -7.40
N PHE A 10 2.20 -10.47 -7.74
CA PHE A 10 2.50 -11.79 -8.29
C PHE A 10 3.34 -11.69 -9.58
N PRO A 11 4.32 -12.59 -9.84
CA PRO A 11 4.66 -13.85 -9.13
C PRO A 11 5.52 -13.68 -7.87
N SER A 12 5.82 -12.45 -7.49
CA SER A 12 6.73 -12.20 -6.38
C SER A 12 5.99 -12.26 -5.04
N SER A 13 6.26 -13.28 -4.22
CA SER A 13 5.84 -13.32 -2.81
C SER A 13 6.68 -12.41 -1.89
N LYS A 14 7.51 -11.53 -2.45
CA LYS A 14 8.34 -10.61 -1.66
C LYS A 14 7.46 -9.67 -0.84
N ARG A 15 7.90 -9.34 0.37
CA ARG A 15 7.28 -8.34 1.22
C ARG A 15 7.78 -6.95 0.82
N VAL A 16 6.89 -5.97 0.73
CA VAL A 16 7.22 -4.60 0.33
C VAL A 16 6.93 -3.67 1.51
N GLY A 17 7.98 -3.08 2.09
CA GLY A 17 7.84 -2.09 3.17
C GLY A 17 7.57 -0.70 2.60
N VAL A 18 6.51 -0.05 3.07
CA VAL A 18 6.13 1.31 2.68
C VAL A 18 5.78 2.12 3.93
N VAL A 19 6.16 3.39 3.93
CA VAL A 19 5.69 4.36 4.95
C VAL A 19 4.36 4.91 4.46
N LEU A 20 3.27 4.63 5.18
CA LEU A 20 1.90 4.91 4.73
C LEU A 20 1.66 6.39 4.42
N GLU A 21 2.20 7.29 5.23
CA GLU A 21 2.05 8.73 5.04
C GLU A 21 2.73 9.27 3.77
N ARG A 22 3.60 8.46 3.14
CA ARG A 22 4.25 8.80 1.86
C ARG A 22 3.42 8.41 0.65
N ILE A 23 2.34 7.65 0.82
CA ILE A 23 1.46 7.24 -0.29
C ILE A 23 0.63 8.43 -0.73
N THR A 24 0.69 8.77 -2.01
CA THR A 24 -0.05 9.90 -2.60
C THR A 24 -1.18 9.47 -3.52
N ASN A 25 -1.04 8.30 -4.16
CA ASN A 25 -2.06 7.74 -5.04
C ASN A 25 -1.98 6.21 -5.06
N TRP A 26 -3.09 5.54 -5.35
CA TRP A 26 -3.12 4.10 -5.55
C TRP A 26 -4.19 3.71 -6.57
N GLU A 27 -3.82 2.90 -7.55
CA GLU A 27 -4.71 2.48 -8.64
C GLU A 27 -4.66 0.99 -8.92
N HIS A 28 -5.77 0.44 -9.43
CA HIS A 28 -5.83 -0.97 -9.78
C HIS A 28 -4.83 -1.28 -10.90
N LYS A 29 -4.00 -2.31 -10.69
CA LYS A 29 -3.13 -2.85 -11.72
C LYS A 29 -3.44 -4.31 -11.97
N SER A 30 -3.54 -4.69 -13.23
CA SER A 30 -3.60 -6.10 -13.62
C SER A 30 -2.61 -6.44 -14.73
N SER A 31 -2.06 -7.65 -14.67
CA SER A 31 -1.13 -8.18 -15.66
C SER A 31 -1.15 -9.70 -15.63
N LEU A 32 -1.25 -10.34 -16.80
CA LEU A 32 -1.20 -11.81 -16.97
C LEU A 32 -2.18 -12.58 -16.06
N GLY A 33 -3.37 -12.03 -15.81
CA GLY A 33 -4.39 -12.64 -14.94
C GLY A 33 -4.21 -12.39 -13.44
N TYR A 34 -3.15 -11.66 -13.05
CA TYR A 34 -2.92 -11.22 -11.68
C TYR A 34 -3.39 -9.78 -11.49
N GLY A 35 -4.04 -9.50 -10.37
CA GLY A 35 -4.52 -8.18 -10.00
C GLY A 35 -3.90 -7.72 -8.68
N GLY A 36 -3.74 -6.41 -8.55
CA GLY A 36 -3.17 -5.76 -7.38
C GLY A 36 -3.30 -4.26 -7.49
N THR A 37 -2.36 -3.54 -6.89
CA THR A 37 -2.38 -2.08 -6.83
C THR A 37 -1.01 -1.50 -7.12
N GLU A 38 -0.97 -0.46 -7.95
CA GLU A 38 0.20 0.39 -8.12
C GLU A 38 0.09 1.56 -7.12
N ILE A 39 1.04 1.65 -6.21
CA ILE A 39 1.13 2.68 -5.17
C ILE A 39 2.15 3.72 -5.63
N THR A 40 1.75 4.99 -5.67
CA THR A 40 2.66 6.12 -5.92
C THR A 40 3.07 6.76 -4.60
N LEU A 41 4.36 7.01 -4.43
CA LEU A 41 4.92 7.71 -3.29
C LEU A 41 5.13 9.21 -3.56
N ASP A 42 5.29 9.99 -2.51
CA ASP A 42 5.65 11.42 -2.54
C ASP A 42 6.95 11.73 -3.29
N SER A 43 7.87 10.76 -3.39
CA SER A 43 9.08 10.84 -4.21
C SER A 43 8.83 10.71 -5.71
N GLY A 44 7.62 10.35 -6.12
CA GLY A 44 7.28 9.97 -7.51
C GLY A 44 7.63 8.52 -7.86
N GLU A 45 8.21 7.74 -6.93
CA GLU A 45 8.43 6.30 -7.11
C GLU A 45 7.10 5.54 -7.07
N THR A 46 6.97 4.51 -7.90
CA THR A 46 5.82 3.62 -7.90
C THR A 46 6.19 2.21 -7.47
N ILE A 47 5.30 1.56 -6.72
CA ILE A 47 5.51 0.22 -6.19
C ILE A 47 4.27 -0.64 -6.46
N LEU A 48 4.49 -1.87 -6.93
CA LEU A 48 3.42 -2.83 -7.20
C LEU A 48 3.21 -3.77 -6.01
N VAL A 49 1.97 -3.80 -5.51
CA VAL A 49 1.54 -4.66 -4.40
C VAL A 49 0.39 -5.56 -4.81
N GLY A 50 0.23 -6.68 -4.11
CA GLY A 50 -0.81 -7.69 -4.36
C GLY A 50 -2.17 -7.32 -3.75
N GLU A 51 -2.20 -6.41 -2.78
CA GLU A 51 -3.44 -5.87 -2.23
C GLU A 51 -4.24 -5.15 -3.31
N THR A 52 -5.56 -5.27 -3.26
CA THR A 52 -6.49 -4.52 -4.11
C THR A 52 -6.62 -3.07 -3.63
N PRO A 53 -7.10 -2.12 -4.47
CA PRO A 53 -7.22 -0.73 -4.06
C PRO A 53 -8.07 -0.54 -2.80
N ASN A 54 -9.16 -1.32 -2.67
CA ASN A 54 -10.01 -1.28 -1.48
C ASN A 54 -9.28 -1.76 -0.21
N GLN A 55 -8.39 -2.76 -0.34
CA GLN A 55 -7.56 -3.21 0.78
C GLN A 55 -6.53 -2.14 1.16
N VAL A 56 -5.91 -1.48 0.18
CA VAL A 56 -4.97 -0.37 0.42
C VAL A 56 -5.68 0.78 1.15
N THR A 57 -6.86 1.21 0.68
CA THR A 57 -7.67 2.24 1.37
C THR A 57 -7.97 1.84 2.81
N LYS A 58 -8.43 0.61 3.04
CA LYS A 58 -8.76 0.12 4.38
C LYS A 58 -7.53 0.13 5.31
N ILE A 59 -6.37 -0.30 4.82
CA ILE A 59 -5.10 -0.29 5.58
C ILE A 59 -4.72 1.13 5.97
N LEU A 60 -4.80 2.08 5.03
CA LEU A 60 -4.51 3.49 5.29
C LEU A 60 -5.43 4.04 6.38
N GLU A 61 -6.75 3.85 6.24
CA GLU A 61 -7.72 4.35 7.21
C GLU A 61 -7.54 3.73 8.60
N GLU A 62 -7.40 2.40 8.70
CA GLU A 62 -7.32 1.71 9.99
C GLU A 62 -6.00 1.99 10.70
N THR A 63 -4.89 2.02 9.97
CA THR A 63 -3.57 2.18 10.57
C THR A 63 -3.31 3.63 10.96
N LEU A 64 -3.70 4.60 10.12
CA LEU A 64 -3.51 6.03 10.44
C LEU A 64 -4.44 6.49 11.57
N LYS A 65 -5.71 6.05 11.60
CA LYS A 65 -6.62 6.33 12.74
C LYS A 65 -6.08 5.77 14.05
N LYS A 66 -5.48 4.58 14.03
CA LYS A 66 -4.87 3.98 15.22
C LYS A 66 -3.66 4.80 15.70
N ALA A 67 -2.82 5.27 14.79
CA ALA A 67 -1.67 6.11 15.12
C ALA A 67 -2.08 7.45 15.75
N GLU A 68 -3.23 8.02 15.35
CA GLU A 68 -3.78 9.24 15.94
C GLU A 68 -4.38 9.02 17.33
N GLY A 69 -5.04 7.88 17.55
CA GLY A 69 -5.69 7.54 18.83
C GLY A 69 -4.75 7.12 19.96
N GLU A 70 -3.51 6.71 19.67
CA GLU A 70 -2.51 6.33 20.68
C GLU A 70 -1.80 7.55 21.33
N ILE A 71 -2.09 8.77 20.87
CA ILE A 71 -1.49 10.03 21.37
C ILE A 71 -2.48 10.82 22.27
N ALA A 72 -3.72 10.34 22.45
CA ALA A 72 -4.77 11.01 23.21
C ALA A 72 -4.84 10.60 24.69
#